data_AF-A0A7C7DIX7-F1
#
_entry.id   AF-A0A7C7DIX7-F1
#
_cell.length_a   1.000
_cell.length_b   1.000
_cell.length_c   1.000
_cell.angle_alpha   90.00
_cell.angle_beta   90.00
_cell.angle_gamma   90.00
#
_symmetry.space_group_name_H-M   'P 1'
#
loop_
_entity.id
_entity.type
_entity.pdbx_description
1 polymer ?
#
loop_
_entity_poly.entity_id
_entity_poly.type
_entity_poly.pdbx_seq_one_letter_code
_entity_poly.pdbx_strand_id
1 'polypeptide(L)'
;MKADAVVLAGRYNDGRLREVSGEALEANIKIAGKPMVEYVLDALVKAKDVVSVYLVGPLEELKRYESPRVTVVQSGEDIMENIKRGIERCRTDFILVLTSDIPLITSSILDELMARFEATGADFCYPVCLKEDVERKYPGSKRTYARVKEGTFTGGNVFFARKEVAEKAWPFLTLMVRHRKSPAKMASFLGWSLLLKIALGRAGIGEIERRVSTLLGIVPRAIPGAPPEVGVDVDKPADYELCSRVLSCGGNGAG
;
A
#
# COMPACT_ATOMS: atom_id res chain seq x y z
N MET A 1 -8.57 -15.42 8.90
CA MET A 1 -8.89 -14.16 9.64
C MET A 1 -9.93 -13.32 8.89
N LYS A 2 -10.72 -12.44 9.54
CA LYS A 2 -11.57 -11.43 8.86
C LYS A 2 -11.02 -10.02 9.07
N ALA A 3 -11.05 -9.19 8.03
CA ALA A 3 -10.48 -7.84 8.08
C ALA A 3 -11.34 -6.79 7.37
N ASP A 4 -11.32 -5.56 7.87
CA ASP A 4 -11.80 -4.39 7.17
C ASP A 4 -10.65 -3.74 6.40
N ALA A 5 -10.96 -3.16 5.24
CA ALA A 5 -9.97 -2.51 4.39
C ALA A 5 -10.15 -0.99 4.41
N VAL A 6 -9.04 -0.27 4.34
CA VAL A 6 -8.96 1.19 4.18
C VAL A 6 -8.23 1.46 2.87
N VAL A 7 -8.85 2.20 1.97
CA VAL A 7 -8.25 2.59 0.67
C VAL A 7 -8.00 4.09 0.67
N LEU A 8 -6.73 4.49 0.49
CA LEU A 8 -6.33 5.88 0.41
C LEU A 8 -6.45 6.38 -1.05
N ALA A 9 -7.44 7.23 -1.29
CA ALA A 9 -7.81 7.74 -2.61
C ALA A 9 -7.89 9.27 -2.69
N GLY A 10 -7.34 9.98 -1.69
CA GLY A 10 -7.43 11.43 -1.58
C GLY A 10 -6.35 12.24 -2.30
N ARG A 11 -5.52 11.63 -3.16
CA ARG A 11 -4.44 12.37 -3.83
C ARG A 11 -4.98 13.13 -5.05
N TYR A 12 -4.85 14.45 -5.01
CA TYR A 12 -5.15 15.31 -6.16
C TYR A 12 -4.15 15.06 -7.29
N ASN A 13 -4.65 15.13 -8.52
CA ASN A 13 -3.84 15.05 -9.71
C ASN A 13 -3.19 16.41 -9.98
N ASP A 14 -2.15 16.73 -9.21
CA ASP A 14 -1.33 17.94 -9.36
C ASP A 14 0.08 17.67 -9.87
N GLY A 15 0.41 16.39 -10.05
CA GLY A 15 1.72 15.93 -10.49
C GLY A 15 1.79 15.53 -11.97
N ARG A 16 2.60 14.51 -12.22
CA ARG A 16 3.00 14.06 -13.56
C ARG A 16 1.86 13.42 -14.35
N LEU A 17 0.80 12.96 -13.67
CA LEU A 17 -0.34 12.30 -14.30
C LEU A 17 -1.30 13.27 -14.99
N ARG A 18 -1.13 14.58 -14.80
CA ARG A 18 -1.83 15.61 -15.60
C ARG A 18 -1.56 15.49 -17.10
N GLU A 19 -0.41 14.94 -17.47
CA GLU A 19 -0.04 14.69 -18.87
C GLU A 19 -0.94 13.63 -19.53
N VAL A 20 -1.55 12.72 -18.74
CA VAL A 20 -2.37 11.61 -19.25
C VAL A 20 -3.86 11.78 -18.97
N SER A 21 -4.25 12.61 -18.00
CA SER A 21 -5.65 12.79 -17.63
C SER A 21 -5.93 14.15 -16.98
N GLY A 22 -7.09 14.72 -17.29
CA GLY A 22 -7.61 15.95 -16.69
C GLY A 22 -8.46 15.75 -15.43
N GLU A 23 -8.60 14.51 -14.93
CA GLU A 23 -9.34 14.23 -13.69
C GLU A 23 -8.73 14.96 -12.49
N ALA A 24 -9.56 15.40 -11.55
CA ALA A 24 -9.12 16.14 -10.36
C ALA A 24 -8.37 15.24 -9.36
N LEU A 25 -8.77 13.97 -9.22
CA LEU A 25 -8.14 12.98 -8.36
C LEU A 25 -7.41 11.91 -9.18
N GLU A 26 -6.21 11.51 -8.75
CA GLU A 26 -5.45 10.42 -9.40
C GLU A 26 -6.24 9.10 -9.38
N ALA A 27 -6.97 8.85 -8.29
CA ALA A 27 -7.86 7.70 -8.12
C ALA A 27 -8.94 7.57 -9.22
N ASN A 28 -9.36 8.70 -9.81
CA ASN A 28 -10.39 8.76 -10.84
C ASN A 28 -9.84 8.62 -12.27
N ILE A 29 -8.51 8.66 -12.44
CA ILE A 29 -7.87 8.48 -13.75
C ILE A 29 -8.26 7.11 -14.30
N LYS A 30 -8.79 7.08 -15.51
CA LYS A 30 -9.20 5.84 -16.17
C LYS A 30 -8.00 5.13 -16.76
N ILE A 31 -7.82 3.87 -16.41
CA ILE A 31 -6.85 2.97 -17.04
C ILE A 31 -7.65 1.90 -17.77
N ALA A 32 -7.35 1.68 -19.05
CA ALA A 32 -8.11 0.74 -19.90
C ALA A 32 -9.65 0.95 -19.80
N GLY A 33 -10.10 2.20 -19.70
CA GLY A 33 -11.52 2.59 -19.64
C GLY A 33 -12.16 2.59 -18.26
N LYS A 34 -11.51 2.06 -17.22
CA LYS A 34 -12.04 1.98 -15.85
C LYS A 34 -11.27 2.90 -14.89
N PRO A 35 -11.92 3.68 -14.01
CA PRO A 35 -11.22 4.44 -12.97
C PRO A 35 -10.28 3.55 -12.14
N MET A 36 -9.06 4.03 -11.92
CA MET A 36 -7.97 3.31 -11.25
C MET A 36 -8.40 2.71 -9.91
N VAL A 37 -9.11 3.49 -9.08
CA VAL A 37 -9.60 3.05 -7.78
C VAL A 37 -10.58 1.86 -7.86
N GLU A 38 -11.36 1.74 -8.93
CA GLU A 38 -12.32 0.65 -9.05
C GLU A 38 -11.65 -0.71 -9.24
N TYR A 39 -10.41 -0.78 -9.75
CA TYR A 39 -9.67 -2.04 -9.77
C TYR A 39 -9.36 -2.52 -8.35
N VAL A 40 -8.96 -1.60 -7.48
CA VAL A 40 -8.67 -1.89 -6.06
C VAL A 40 -9.94 -2.27 -5.32
N LEU A 41 -11.04 -1.52 -5.53
CA LEU A 41 -12.33 -1.83 -4.91
C LEU A 41 -12.87 -3.18 -5.35
N ASP A 42 -12.79 -3.51 -6.64
CA ASP A 42 -13.19 -4.84 -7.15
C ASP A 42 -12.40 -5.96 -6.49
N ALA A 43 -11.08 -5.80 -6.37
CA ALA A 43 -10.21 -6.79 -5.74
C ALA A 43 -10.61 -7.03 -4.28
N LEU A 44 -10.89 -5.96 -3.53
CA LEU A 44 -11.29 -6.03 -2.13
C LEU A 44 -12.70 -6.62 -1.95
N VAL A 45 -13.65 -6.23 -2.81
CA VAL A 45 -15.02 -6.77 -2.78
C VAL A 45 -15.05 -8.25 -3.19
N LYS A 46 -14.10 -8.71 -4.01
CA LYS A 46 -13.98 -10.13 -4.39
C LYS A 46 -13.10 -10.96 -3.44
N ALA A 47 -12.33 -10.32 -2.55
CA ALA A 47 -11.50 -11.01 -1.57
C ALA A 47 -12.37 -11.69 -0.49
N LYS A 48 -12.01 -12.91 -0.09
CA LYS A 48 -12.86 -13.79 0.74
C LYS A 48 -13.04 -13.28 2.17
N ASP A 49 -11.98 -12.67 2.69
CA ASP A 49 -11.83 -12.35 4.10
C ASP A 49 -11.90 -10.86 4.42
N VAL A 50 -11.99 -10.02 3.38
CA VAL A 50 -12.34 -8.62 3.54
C VAL A 50 -13.83 -8.54 3.86
N VAL A 51 -14.23 -7.75 4.85
CA VAL A 51 -15.62 -7.58 5.31
C VAL A 51 -16.19 -6.27 4.74
N SER A 52 -15.63 -5.14 5.16
CA SER A 52 -16.01 -3.81 4.68
C SER A 52 -14.81 -3.08 4.08
N VAL A 53 -15.08 -2.12 3.20
CA VAL A 53 -14.07 -1.24 2.60
C VAL A 53 -14.40 0.21 2.94
N TYR A 54 -13.44 0.93 3.47
CA TYR A 54 -13.51 2.36 3.77
C TYR A 54 -12.65 3.13 2.78
N LEU A 55 -13.29 3.78 1.82
CA LEU A 55 -12.62 4.56 0.79
C LEU A 55 -12.41 5.99 1.28
N VAL A 56 -11.16 6.39 1.53
CA VAL A 56 -10.82 7.67 2.14
C VAL A 56 -10.38 8.68 1.08
N GLY A 57 -11.11 9.79 0.97
CA GLY A 57 -10.82 10.89 0.04
C GLY A 57 -11.91 11.98 0.06
N PRO A 58 -11.83 12.99 -0.82
CA PRO A 58 -12.86 14.02 -0.94
C PRO A 58 -14.22 13.42 -1.29
N LEU A 59 -15.26 13.70 -0.48
CA LEU A 59 -16.56 13.08 -0.63
C LEU A 59 -17.18 13.31 -2.00
N GLU A 60 -17.20 14.55 -2.48
CA GLU A 60 -17.81 14.92 -3.78
C GLU A 60 -17.24 14.12 -4.96
N GLU A 61 -15.95 13.81 -4.91
CA GLU A 61 -15.23 13.12 -5.99
C GLU A 61 -15.37 11.59 -5.93
N LEU A 62 -15.65 11.04 -4.74
CA LEU A 62 -15.63 9.60 -4.49
C LEU A 62 -16.99 9.00 -4.13
N LYS A 63 -18.02 9.83 -3.86
CA LYS A 63 -19.36 9.37 -3.44
C LYS A 63 -19.97 8.33 -4.40
N ARG A 64 -19.66 8.44 -5.69
CA ARG A 64 -20.10 7.51 -6.74
C ARG A 64 -19.65 6.06 -6.54
N TYR A 65 -18.63 5.81 -5.71
CA TYR A 65 -18.12 4.48 -5.41
C TYR A 65 -18.76 3.85 -4.15
N GLU A 66 -19.69 4.53 -3.48
CA GLU A 66 -20.42 3.91 -2.37
C GLU A 66 -21.21 2.70 -2.84
N SER A 67 -21.18 1.66 -2.02
CA SER A 67 -21.93 0.42 -2.24
C SER A 67 -22.20 -0.25 -0.89
N PRO A 68 -22.99 -1.33 -0.82
CA PRO A 68 -23.22 -2.05 0.44
C PRO A 68 -21.95 -2.49 1.16
N ARG A 69 -20.84 -2.67 0.43
CA ARG A 69 -19.53 -3.05 0.99
C ARG A 69 -18.50 -1.93 1.03
N VAL A 70 -18.77 -0.78 0.40
CA VAL A 70 -17.82 0.34 0.30
C VAL A 70 -18.46 1.59 0.90
N THR A 71 -17.88 2.10 1.98
CA THR A 71 -18.27 3.35 2.61
C THR A 71 -17.22 4.42 2.33
N VAL A 72 -17.63 5.57 1.80
CA VAL A 72 -16.70 6.69 1.58
C VAL A 72 -16.52 7.48 2.87
N VAL A 73 -15.27 7.84 3.16
CA VAL A 73 -14.86 8.59 4.34
C VAL A 73 -14.14 9.86 3.89
N GLN A 74 -14.60 11.00 4.39
CA GLN A 74 -14.00 12.29 4.08
C GLN A 74 -12.53 12.34 4.47
N SER A 75 -11.66 12.74 3.54
CA SER A 75 -10.24 12.95 3.81
C SER A 75 -9.99 14.03 4.86
N GLY A 76 -8.93 13.86 5.63
CA GLY A 76 -8.32 14.85 6.50
C GLY A 76 -7.26 15.71 5.78
N GLU A 77 -6.45 16.39 6.57
CA GLU A 77 -5.40 17.32 6.12
C GLU A 77 -4.19 16.60 5.51
N ASP A 78 -3.89 15.39 5.97
CA ASP A 78 -2.75 14.60 5.49
C ASP A 78 -3.02 13.09 5.40
N ILE A 79 -2.03 12.35 4.89
CA ILE A 79 -2.12 10.89 4.71
C ILE A 79 -2.30 10.15 6.04
N MET A 80 -1.74 10.64 7.14
CA MET A 80 -1.86 9.98 8.44
C MET A 80 -3.25 10.20 9.03
N GLU A 81 -3.81 11.38 8.88
CA GLU A 81 -5.20 11.64 9.25
C GLU A 81 -6.16 10.80 8.40
N ASN A 82 -5.88 10.63 7.10
CA ASN A 82 -6.67 9.74 6.24
C ASN A 82 -6.66 8.29 6.73
N ILE A 83 -5.47 7.77 7.05
CA ILE A 83 -5.32 6.42 7.61
C ILE A 83 -6.11 6.28 8.91
N LYS A 84 -5.97 7.25 9.83
CA LYS A 84 -6.66 7.26 11.12
C LYS A 84 -8.18 7.27 10.94
N ARG A 85 -8.71 8.20 10.12
CA ARG A 85 -10.14 8.30 9.83
C ARG A 85 -10.71 7.02 9.23
N GLY A 86 -9.96 6.35 8.36
CA GLY A 86 -10.35 5.04 7.83
C GLY A 86 -10.41 3.96 8.92
N ILE A 87 -9.35 3.84 9.72
CA ILE A 87 -9.23 2.80 10.77
C ILE A 87 -10.24 2.99 11.89
N GLU A 88 -10.59 4.23 12.25
CA GLU A 88 -11.63 4.53 13.22
C GLU A 88 -13.01 3.98 12.81
N ARG A 89 -13.24 3.77 11.50
CA ARG A 89 -14.47 3.15 11.00
C ARG A 89 -14.44 1.63 11.05
N CYS A 90 -13.26 1.03 11.01
CA CYS A 90 -13.10 -0.42 11.04
C CYS A 90 -13.67 -1.02 12.32
N ARG A 91 -14.32 -2.18 12.21
CA ARG A 91 -14.95 -2.92 13.30
C ARG A 91 -14.27 -4.26 13.56
N THR A 92 -13.49 -4.77 12.62
CA THR A 92 -12.70 -6.00 12.80
C THR A 92 -11.39 -5.74 13.54
N ASP A 93 -10.85 -6.79 14.15
CA ASP A 93 -9.55 -6.74 14.85
C ASP A 93 -8.36 -6.60 13.89
N PHE A 94 -8.52 -7.08 12.66
CA PHE A 94 -7.52 -6.96 11.62
C PHE A 94 -7.93 -5.91 10.60
N ILE A 95 -6.95 -5.15 10.14
CA ILE A 95 -7.14 -4.11 9.14
C ILE A 95 -6.14 -4.29 7.99
N LEU A 96 -6.60 -3.92 6.81
CA LEU A 96 -5.80 -3.85 5.61
C LEU A 96 -5.80 -2.41 5.10
N VAL A 97 -4.64 -1.82 4.84
CA VAL A 97 -4.52 -0.47 4.28
C VAL A 97 -3.90 -0.57 2.90
N LEU A 98 -4.53 0.05 1.90
CA LEU A 98 -4.02 0.11 0.53
C LEU A 98 -4.08 1.53 0.00
N THR A 99 -3.24 1.84 -0.98
CA THR A 99 -3.44 3.02 -1.83
C THR A 99 -4.32 2.65 -3.03
N SER A 100 -4.91 3.67 -3.65
CA SER A 100 -5.77 3.51 -4.84
C SER A 100 -5.01 3.34 -6.15
N ASP A 101 -3.68 3.50 -6.14
CA ASP A 101 -2.83 3.63 -7.32
C ASP A 101 -2.19 2.32 -7.81
N ILE A 102 -2.65 1.18 -7.31
CA ILE A 102 -2.19 -0.18 -7.69
C ILE A 102 -3.26 -0.94 -8.48
N PRO A 103 -3.60 -0.53 -9.72
CA PRO A 103 -4.73 -1.09 -10.48
C PRO A 103 -4.53 -2.55 -10.92
N LEU A 104 -3.32 -3.10 -10.76
CA LEU A 104 -3.01 -4.50 -11.07
C LEU A 104 -3.34 -5.46 -9.91
N ILE A 105 -3.74 -4.94 -8.74
CA ILE A 105 -4.08 -5.77 -7.59
C ILE A 105 -5.33 -6.64 -7.88
N THR A 106 -5.32 -7.89 -7.42
CA THR A 106 -6.42 -8.84 -7.60
C THR A 106 -6.83 -9.47 -6.28
N SER A 107 -8.05 -10.00 -6.21
CA SER A 107 -8.53 -10.69 -5.00
C SER A 107 -7.68 -11.90 -4.63
N SER A 108 -7.15 -12.64 -5.60
CA SER A 108 -6.25 -13.78 -5.34
C SER A 108 -4.93 -13.35 -4.69
N ILE A 109 -4.37 -12.21 -5.10
CA ILE A 109 -3.17 -11.66 -4.46
C ILE A 109 -3.48 -11.24 -3.01
N LEU A 110 -4.63 -10.60 -2.80
CA LEU A 110 -5.06 -10.20 -1.46
C LEU A 110 -5.29 -11.41 -0.54
N ASP A 111 -5.99 -12.43 -1.02
CA ASP A 111 -6.22 -13.68 -0.29
C ASP A 111 -4.89 -14.37 0.08
N GLU A 112 -3.93 -14.44 -0.85
CA GLU A 112 -2.60 -15.00 -0.59
C GLU A 112 -1.87 -14.20 0.50
N LEU A 113 -1.82 -12.88 0.39
CA LEU A 113 -1.12 -12.02 1.35
C LEU A 113 -1.78 -12.04 2.73
N MET A 114 -3.11 -12.10 2.80
CA MET A 114 -3.85 -12.25 4.06
C MET A 114 -3.51 -13.59 4.74
N ALA A 115 -3.47 -14.69 3.99
CA ALA A 115 -3.07 -15.99 4.53
C ALA A 115 -1.62 -15.98 5.05
N ARG A 116 -0.70 -15.34 4.30
CA ARG A 116 0.69 -15.17 4.72
C ARG A 116 0.80 -14.31 5.97
N PHE A 117 0.05 -13.21 6.05
CA PHE A 117 -0.01 -12.37 7.25
C PHE A 117 -0.50 -13.17 8.46
N GLU A 118 -1.61 -13.89 8.34
CA GLU A 118 -2.15 -14.73 9.41
C GLU A 118 -1.11 -15.75 9.91
N ALA A 119 -0.39 -16.40 9.00
CA ALA A 119 0.65 -17.37 9.32
C ALA A 119 1.86 -16.77 10.09
N THR A 120 2.12 -15.47 9.98
CA THR A 120 3.22 -14.83 10.73
C THR A 120 2.91 -14.64 12.21
N GLY A 121 1.62 -14.59 12.59
CA GLY A 121 1.19 -14.18 13.93
C GLY A 121 1.58 -12.74 14.31
N ALA A 122 2.01 -11.93 13.34
CA ALA A 122 2.50 -10.57 13.57
C ALA A 122 1.39 -9.58 13.91
N ASP A 123 1.80 -8.45 14.47
CA ASP A 123 0.93 -7.30 14.75
C ASP A 123 0.82 -6.36 13.55
N PHE A 124 1.87 -6.32 12.73
CA PHE A 124 1.98 -5.49 11.53
C PHE A 124 2.78 -6.23 10.46
N CYS A 125 2.30 -6.22 9.24
CA CYS A 125 3.01 -6.77 8.09
C CYS A 125 3.11 -5.81 6.92
N TYR A 126 4.30 -5.81 6.31
CA TYR A 126 4.58 -5.07 5.09
C TYR A 126 5.09 -6.01 3.97
N PRO A 127 4.24 -6.31 2.97
CA PRO A 127 4.65 -7.00 1.76
C PRO A 127 5.69 -6.21 0.97
N VAL A 128 6.76 -6.88 0.56
CA VAL A 128 7.83 -6.30 -0.25
C VAL A 128 8.14 -7.19 -1.45
N CYS A 129 8.27 -6.58 -2.61
CA CYS A 129 8.46 -7.27 -3.88
C CYS A 129 9.95 -7.38 -4.18
N LEU A 130 10.42 -8.56 -4.59
CA LEU A 130 11.80 -8.75 -5.07
C LEU A 130 12.00 -7.97 -6.37
N LYS A 131 13.13 -7.27 -6.49
CA LYS A 131 13.48 -6.55 -7.72
C LYS A 131 13.45 -7.45 -8.95
N GLU A 132 13.98 -8.67 -8.82
CA GLU A 132 14.03 -9.66 -9.90
C GLU A 132 12.63 -10.08 -10.37
N ASP A 133 11.66 -10.20 -9.45
CA ASP A 133 10.28 -10.53 -9.79
C ASP A 133 9.58 -9.39 -10.52
N VAL A 134 9.83 -8.14 -10.08
CA VAL A 134 9.32 -6.94 -10.74
C VAL A 134 9.90 -6.81 -12.15
N GLU A 135 11.21 -6.94 -12.31
CA GLU A 135 11.88 -6.83 -13.61
C GLU A 135 11.49 -7.96 -14.56
N ARG A 136 11.28 -9.18 -14.04
CA ARG A 136 10.82 -10.32 -14.84
C ARG A 136 9.39 -10.15 -15.34
N LYS A 137 8.48 -9.69 -14.48
CA LYS A 137 7.05 -9.57 -14.81
C LYS A 137 6.73 -8.27 -15.56
N TYR A 138 7.39 -7.18 -15.20
CA TYR A 138 7.20 -5.85 -15.77
C TYR A 138 8.54 -5.23 -16.23
N PRO A 139 9.14 -5.77 -17.31
CA PRO A 139 10.41 -5.26 -17.83
C PRO A 139 10.36 -3.75 -18.10
N GLY A 140 11.40 -3.04 -17.66
CA GLY A 140 11.51 -1.59 -17.83
C GLY A 140 10.76 -0.74 -16.79
N SER A 141 10.03 -1.35 -15.86
CA SER A 141 9.40 -0.63 -14.74
C SER A 141 10.47 -0.02 -13.82
N LYS A 142 10.44 1.31 -13.68
CA LYS A 142 11.35 2.06 -12.81
C LYS A 142 10.71 2.25 -11.44
N ARG A 143 11.17 1.49 -10.46
CA ARG A 143 10.74 1.56 -9.05
C ARG A 143 11.88 2.06 -8.15
N THR A 144 11.50 2.54 -6.97
CA THR A 144 12.47 2.80 -5.90
C THR A 144 12.77 1.48 -5.20
N TYR A 145 14.07 1.13 -5.13
CA TYR A 145 14.53 -0.10 -4.52
C TYR A 145 15.38 0.19 -3.28
N ALA A 146 15.21 -0.62 -2.25
CA ALA A 146 16.07 -0.70 -1.09
C ALA A 146 16.86 -2.00 -1.12
N ARG A 147 18.19 -1.90 -0.93
CA ARG A 147 19.06 -3.07 -0.76
C ARG A 147 19.17 -3.40 0.72
N VAL A 148 19.00 -4.67 1.06
CA VAL A 148 19.22 -5.25 2.39
C VAL A 148 20.05 -6.53 2.23
N LYS A 149 20.45 -7.14 3.34
CA LYS A 149 21.29 -8.35 3.33
C LYS A 149 20.67 -9.50 2.53
N GLU A 150 19.35 -9.65 2.62
CA GLU A 150 18.58 -10.73 2.01
C GLU A 150 18.28 -10.50 0.52
N GLY A 151 18.48 -9.28 0.00
CA GLY A 151 18.16 -8.97 -1.40
C GLY A 151 17.87 -7.51 -1.67
N THR A 152 17.34 -7.23 -2.86
CA THR A 152 16.90 -5.90 -3.26
C THR A 152 15.40 -5.91 -3.45
N PHE A 153 14.71 -5.04 -2.73
CA PHE A 153 13.26 -5.04 -2.66
C PHE A 153 12.69 -3.67 -2.99
N THR A 154 11.46 -3.66 -3.50
CA THR A 154 10.64 -2.45 -3.53
C THR A 154 9.47 -2.60 -2.56
N GLY A 155 9.04 -1.47 -2.04
CA GLY A 155 7.92 -1.39 -1.14
C GLY A 155 6.60 -1.70 -1.84
N GLY A 156 5.69 -2.34 -1.11
CA GLY A 156 4.30 -2.47 -1.54
C GLY A 156 3.45 -1.25 -1.18
N ASN A 157 2.23 -1.26 -1.68
CA ASN A 157 1.17 -0.30 -1.36
C ASN A 157 0.02 -0.98 -0.61
N VAL A 158 0.34 -2.05 0.12
CA VAL A 158 -0.56 -2.86 0.92
C VAL A 158 0.07 -3.04 2.28
N PHE A 159 -0.67 -2.84 3.36
CA PHE A 159 -0.20 -2.99 4.74
C PHE A 159 -1.25 -3.75 5.55
N PHE A 160 -0.80 -4.67 6.40
CA PHE A 160 -1.66 -5.41 7.31
C PHE A 160 -1.34 -5.02 8.74
N ALA A 161 -2.36 -4.85 9.58
CA ALA A 161 -2.14 -4.60 11.00
C ALA A 161 -3.28 -5.14 11.86
N ARG A 162 -3.00 -5.35 13.14
CA ARG A 162 -4.04 -5.40 14.16
C ARG A 162 -4.50 -3.97 14.48
N LYS A 163 -5.81 -3.76 14.59
CA LYS A 163 -6.42 -2.46 14.86
C LYS A 163 -5.88 -1.83 16.15
N GLU A 164 -5.84 -2.60 17.24
CA GLU A 164 -5.34 -2.13 18.54
C GLU A 164 -3.87 -1.66 18.46
N VAL A 165 -3.06 -2.30 17.61
CA VAL A 165 -1.65 -1.95 17.44
C VAL A 165 -1.49 -0.67 16.64
N ALA A 166 -2.32 -0.48 15.61
CA ALA A 166 -2.32 0.75 14.82
C ALA A 166 -2.57 1.98 15.71
N GLU A 167 -3.52 1.89 16.65
CA GLU A 167 -3.85 2.95 17.60
C GLU A 167 -2.67 3.33 18.52
N LYS A 168 -1.96 2.32 19.04
CA LYS A 168 -0.77 2.53 19.89
C LYS A 168 0.41 3.12 19.10
N ALA A 169 0.54 2.74 17.84
CA ALA A 169 1.66 3.15 16.99
C ALA A 169 1.50 4.57 16.40
N TRP A 170 0.33 5.21 16.50
CA TRP A 170 0.04 6.49 15.83
C TRP A 170 1.03 7.63 16.08
N PRO A 171 1.43 7.93 17.33
CA PRO A 171 2.36 9.04 17.58
C PRO A 171 3.67 8.83 16.83
N PHE A 172 4.17 7.60 16.80
CA PHE A 172 5.42 7.26 16.14
C PHE A 172 5.29 7.19 14.62
N LEU A 173 4.25 6.55 14.09
CA LEU A 173 3.99 6.48 12.65
C LEU A 173 3.83 7.88 12.04
N THR A 174 3.14 8.77 12.76
CA THR A 174 2.97 10.17 12.34
C THR A 174 4.32 10.89 12.20
N LEU A 175 5.21 10.71 13.19
CA LEU A 175 6.56 11.28 13.13
C LEU A 175 7.38 10.69 11.98
N MET A 176 7.33 9.36 11.78
CA MET A 176 8.06 8.70 10.69
C MET A 176 7.59 9.19 9.32
N VAL A 177 6.27 9.26 9.08
CA VAL A 177 5.72 9.73 7.80
C VAL A 177 6.06 11.18 7.55
N ARG A 178 5.95 12.04 8.57
CA ARG A 178 6.34 13.46 8.49
C ARG A 178 7.83 13.64 8.15
N HIS A 179 8.69 12.74 8.62
CA HIS A 179 10.13 12.81 8.44
C HIS A 179 10.68 11.82 7.40
N ARG A 180 9.81 11.16 6.61
CA ARG A 180 10.21 10.15 5.61
C ARG A 180 11.21 10.65 4.56
N LYS A 181 11.23 11.95 4.30
CA LYS A 181 12.16 12.61 3.36
C LYS A 181 13.42 13.17 4.05
N SER A 182 13.58 12.99 5.37
CA SER A 182 14.69 13.53 6.16
C SER A 182 15.50 12.39 6.78
N PRO A 183 16.62 11.97 6.15
CA PRO A 183 17.46 10.89 6.65
C PRO A 183 17.94 11.12 8.09
N ALA A 184 18.35 12.34 8.43
CA ALA A 184 18.83 12.69 9.77
C ALA A 184 17.73 12.52 10.84
N LYS A 185 16.50 12.96 10.57
CA LYS A 185 15.39 12.77 11.52
C LYS A 185 14.95 11.32 11.59
N MET A 186 14.94 10.60 10.46
CA MET A 186 14.69 9.16 10.46
C MET A 186 15.70 8.44 11.35
N ALA A 187 16.93 8.93 11.34
CA ALA A 187 18.04 8.35 12.08
C ALA A 187 17.99 8.62 13.58
N SER A 188 17.33 9.69 14.04
CA SER A 188 17.09 9.88 15.48
C SER A 188 16.12 8.83 16.03
N PHE A 189 15.24 8.28 15.19
CA PHE A 189 14.32 7.21 15.57
C PHE A 189 14.97 5.82 15.41
N LEU A 190 15.46 5.51 14.20
CA LEU A 190 15.97 4.18 13.86
C LEU A 190 17.38 3.91 14.38
N GLY A 191 18.13 4.95 14.72
CA GLY A 191 19.54 4.87 15.12
C GLY A 191 20.49 4.96 13.92
N TRP A 192 21.60 5.69 14.11
CA TRP A 192 22.60 5.94 13.07
C TRP A 192 23.21 4.67 12.51
N SER A 193 23.52 3.70 13.39
CA SER A 193 24.12 2.41 12.97
C SER A 193 23.22 1.66 12.00
N LEU A 194 21.92 1.55 12.29
CA LEU A 194 20.98 0.86 11.42
C LEU A 194 20.83 1.57 10.07
N LEU A 195 20.72 2.89 10.06
CA LEU A 195 20.58 3.61 8.79
C LEU A 195 21.84 3.61 7.94
N LEU A 196 23.02 3.66 8.53
CA LEU A 196 24.26 3.45 7.79
C LEU A 196 24.27 2.05 7.17
N LYS A 197 23.86 1.01 7.92
CA LYS A 197 23.72 -0.34 7.35
C LYS A 197 22.67 -0.40 6.25
N ILE A 198 21.52 0.26 6.37
CA ILE A 198 20.50 0.33 5.30
C ILE A 198 21.06 1.02 4.07
N ALA A 199 21.70 2.19 4.23
CA ALA A 199 22.31 2.94 3.14
C ALA A 199 23.41 2.15 2.41
N LEU A 200 24.18 1.33 3.15
CA LEU A 200 25.20 0.44 2.62
C LEU A 200 24.65 -0.91 2.11
N GLY A 201 23.34 -1.16 2.23
CA GLY A 201 22.72 -2.43 1.85
C GLY A 201 23.12 -3.64 2.70
N ARG A 202 23.57 -3.40 3.93
CA ARG A 202 24.08 -4.40 4.89
C ARG A 202 23.11 -4.73 6.01
N ALA A 203 22.06 -3.93 6.21
CA ALA A 203 21.04 -4.21 7.21
C ALA A 203 20.24 -5.44 6.79
N GLY A 204 19.97 -6.35 7.72
CA GLY A 204 19.06 -7.48 7.48
C GLY A 204 17.60 -7.11 7.79
N ILE A 205 16.65 -7.76 7.12
CA ILE A 205 15.20 -7.61 7.40
C ILE A 205 14.93 -7.83 8.90
N GLY A 206 15.44 -8.91 9.47
CA GLY A 206 15.25 -9.21 10.90
C GLY A 206 15.89 -8.17 11.84
N GLU A 207 16.92 -7.44 11.40
CA GLU A 207 17.49 -6.33 12.16
C GLU A 207 16.55 -5.12 12.18
N ILE A 208 15.97 -4.80 11.01
CA ILE A 208 14.97 -3.74 10.88
C ILE A 208 13.73 -4.07 11.71
N GLU A 209 13.21 -5.29 11.60
CA GLU A 209 12.07 -5.77 12.39
C GLU A 209 12.31 -5.65 13.90
N ARG A 210 13.47 -6.11 14.40
CA ARG A 210 13.81 -5.96 15.83
C ARG A 210 13.88 -4.51 16.27
N ARG A 211 14.42 -3.61 15.43
CA ARG A 211 14.48 -2.20 15.76
C ARG A 211 13.09 -1.58 15.85
N VAL A 212 12.22 -1.86 14.87
CA VAL A 212 10.83 -1.40 14.88
C VAL A 212 10.07 -1.98 16.07
N SER A 213 10.28 -3.25 16.38
CA SER A 213 9.69 -3.93 17.55
C SER A 213 10.09 -3.23 18.85
N THR A 214 11.37 -2.89 19.02
CA THR A 214 11.87 -2.17 20.21
C THR A 214 11.29 -0.76 20.33
N LEU A 215 11.07 -0.07 19.21
CA LEU A 215 10.56 1.31 19.20
C LEU A 215 9.06 1.39 19.46
N LEU A 216 8.31 0.40 19.01
CA LEU A 216 6.84 0.41 19.02
C LEU A 216 6.21 -0.54 20.04
N GLY A 217 6.96 -1.52 20.55
CA GLY A 217 6.41 -2.56 21.42
C GLY A 217 5.47 -3.52 20.67
N ILE A 218 5.72 -3.75 19.37
CA ILE A 218 4.89 -4.58 18.49
C ILE A 218 5.73 -5.69 17.86
N VAL A 219 5.07 -6.64 17.19
CA VAL A 219 5.70 -7.67 16.35
C VAL A 219 5.54 -7.28 14.87
N PRO A 220 6.48 -6.54 14.27
CA PRO A 220 6.45 -6.21 12.85
C PRO A 220 7.11 -7.33 12.03
N ARG A 221 6.57 -7.61 10.84
CA ARG A 221 7.20 -8.52 9.87
C ARG A 221 7.16 -7.95 8.46
N ALA A 222 8.24 -8.12 7.71
CA ALA A 222 8.18 -8.01 6.26
C ALA A 222 7.62 -9.32 5.68
N ILE A 223 6.87 -9.21 4.58
CA ILE A 223 6.45 -10.36 3.77
C ILE A 223 7.23 -10.31 2.45
N PRO A 224 8.45 -10.88 2.38
CA PRO A 224 9.28 -10.83 1.18
C PRO A 224 8.74 -11.73 0.07
N GLY A 225 8.94 -11.35 -1.19
CA GLY A 225 8.41 -12.11 -2.33
C GLY A 225 6.89 -11.96 -2.45
N ALA A 226 6.38 -10.75 -2.18
CA ALA A 226 5.02 -10.40 -2.54
C ALA A 226 4.91 -10.28 -4.08
N PRO A 227 3.74 -10.58 -4.68
CA PRO A 227 3.50 -10.37 -6.10
C PRO A 227 3.82 -8.93 -6.52
N PRO A 228 4.52 -8.70 -7.65
CA PRO A 228 4.92 -7.36 -8.10
C PRO A 228 3.78 -6.33 -8.18
N GLU A 229 2.54 -6.75 -8.44
CA GLU A 229 1.35 -5.91 -8.48
C GLU A 229 1.11 -5.09 -7.21
N VAL A 230 1.58 -5.57 -6.06
CA VAL A 230 1.51 -4.86 -4.78
C VAL A 230 2.39 -3.61 -4.80
N GLY A 231 3.51 -3.67 -5.52
CA GLY A 231 4.52 -2.63 -5.57
C GLY A 231 4.57 -1.85 -6.87
N VAL A 232 3.70 -2.12 -7.86
CA VAL A 232 3.61 -1.38 -9.12
C VAL A 232 2.43 -0.42 -9.04
N ASP A 233 2.70 0.79 -8.53
CA ASP A 233 1.75 1.90 -8.55
C ASP A 233 1.89 2.76 -9.82
N VAL A 234 0.88 3.60 -10.05
CA VAL A 234 0.80 4.55 -11.16
C VAL A 234 1.09 5.95 -10.62
N ASP A 235 2.35 6.38 -10.71
CA ASP A 235 2.79 7.72 -10.28
C ASP A 235 3.21 8.63 -11.46
N LYS A 236 3.44 8.06 -12.64
CA LYS A 236 3.92 8.77 -13.84
C LYS A 236 3.34 8.20 -15.14
N PRO A 237 3.37 8.95 -16.26
CA PRO A 237 2.83 8.49 -17.54
C PRO A 237 3.35 7.12 -18.00
N ALA A 238 4.63 6.81 -17.77
CA ALA A 238 5.19 5.50 -18.11
C ALA A 238 4.55 4.33 -17.32
N ASP A 239 4.14 4.57 -16.08
CA ASP A 239 3.47 3.57 -15.24
C ASP A 239 2.00 3.41 -15.67
N TYR A 240 1.35 4.53 -16.05
CA TYR A 240 0.02 4.52 -16.66
C TYR A 240 -0.01 3.67 -17.94
N GLU A 241 0.98 3.88 -18.83
CA GLU A 241 1.13 3.13 -20.07
C GLU A 241 1.38 1.64 -19.81
N LEU A 242 2.21 1.31 -18.83
CA LEU A 242 2.45 -0.07 -18.40
C LEU A 242 1.14 -0.73 -17.95
N CYS A 243 0.42 -0.11 -17.01
CA CYS A 243 -0.81 -0.67 -16.46
C CYS A 243 -1.90 -0.77 -17.54
N SER A 244 -2.02 0.23 -18.41
CA SER A 244 -2.96 0.23 -19.54
C SER A 244 -2.73 -0.96 -20.47
N ARG A 245 -1.47 -1.25 -20.82
CA ARG A 245 -1.14 -2.42 -21.66
C ARG A 245 -1.50 -3.73 -20.96
N VAL A 246 -1.10 -3.89 -19.70
CA VAL A 246 -1.35 -5.12 -18.93
C VAL A 246 -2.86 -5.39 -18.80
N LEU A 247 -3.64 -4.37 -18.43
CA LEU A 247 -5.08 -4.50 -18.21
C LEU A 247 -5.87 -4.65 -19.50
N SER A 248 -5.44 -4.04 -20.60
CA SER A 248 -6.08 -4.21 -21.92
C SER A 248 -5.86 -5.61 -22.49
N CYS A 249 -4.69 -6.21 -22.28
CA CYS A 249 -4.40 -7.57 -22.74
C CYS A 249 -5.08 -8.66 -21.88
N GLY A 250 -5.28 -8.39 -20.58
CA GLY A 250 -5.94 -9.32 -19.66
C GLY A 250 -7.45 -9.47 -19.86
N GLY A 251 -8.10 -8.54 -20.57
CA GLY A 251 -9.55 -8.55 -20.81
C GLY A 251 -10.05 -9.62 -21.79
N ASN A 252 -9.17 -10.33 -22.50
CA ASN A 252 -9.54 -11.35 -23.50
C ASN A 252 -9.41 -12.81 -23.00
N GLY A 253 -9.19 -13.04 -21.69
CA GLY A 253 -8.80 -14.35 -21.16
C GLY A 253 -9.58 -14.91 -19.97
N ALA A 254 -10.74 -14.34 -19.61
CA ALA A 254 -11.58 -14.85 -18.52
C ALA A 254 -13.04 -14.96 -18.98
N GLY A 255 -13.32 -16.03 -19.71
CA GLY A 255 -14.65 -16.60 -19.91
C GLY A 255 -14.78 -17.91 -19.14
#